data_AF-A0A345ZB42-F1
#
_entry.id   AF-A0A345ZB42-F1
#
_cell.length_a   1.000
_cell.length_b   1.000
_cell.length_c   1.000
_cell.angle_alpha   90.00
_cell.angle_beta   90.00
_cell.angle_gamma   90.00
#
_symmetry.space_group_name_H-M   'P 1'
#
loop_
_entity.id
_entity.type
_entity.pdbx_description
1 polymer ?
#
loop_
_entity_poly.entity_id
_entity_poly.type
_entity_poly.pdbx_seq_one_letter_code
_entity_poly.pdbx_strand_id
1 'polypeptide(L)' 'MACCKKKDLIDCCTNDHLVCVCMGVMNSDVCQAIDHGADTFDKLQQKLEVGTGCSSCVSEVNDILKCKKNKS' A
#
# COMPACT_ATOMS: atom_id res chain seq x y z
N MET A 1 18.20 2.52 9.51
CA MET A 1 17.13 1.82 8.78
C MET A 1 16.00 1.43 9.72
N ALA A 2 15.01 2.30 9.91
CA ALA A 2 13.81 1.96 10.67
C ALA A 2 12.61 2.64 10.02
N CYS A 3 12.08 2.04 8.95
CA CYS A 3 10.80 2.53 8.40
C CYS A 3 9.60 2.15 9.27
N CYS A 4 9.73 1.26 10.27
CA CYS A 4 8.61 0.96 11.17
C CYS A 4 9.11 0.67 12.60
N LYS A 5 9.04 1.66 13.51
CA LYS A 5 9.24 1.45 14.95
C LYS A 5 8.00 0.77 15.54
N LYS A 6 8.20 -0.45 16.05
CA LYS A 6 7.38 -1.22 17.02
C LYS A 6 6.18 -0.49 17.66
N LYS A 7 4.98 -1.06 17.49
CA LYS A 7 4.09 -1.41 18.61
C LYS A 7 3.13 -2.51 18.13
N ASP A 8 3.31 -3.69 18.69
CA ASP A 8 2.60 -4.94 18.38
C ASP A 8 2.98 -5.61 17.05
N LEU A 9 2.95 -6.94 17.05
CA LEU A 9 3.49 -7.81 16.01
C LEU A 9 2.59 -7.77 14.77
N ILE A 10 2.77 -6.76 13.91
CA ILE A 10 2.11 -6.73 12.62
C ILE A 10 3.15 -6.44 11.54
N ASP A 11 3.41 -7.47 10.73
CA ASP A 11 4.08 -7.36 9.44
C ASP A 11 3.36 -6.29 8.59
N CYS A 12 4.06 -5.62 7.67
CA CYS A 12 3.45 -4.58 6.82
C CYS A 12 2.20 -5.05 6.03
N CYS A 13 1.86 -6.34 6.10
CA CYS A 13 0.71 -6.98 5.48
C CYS A 13 -0.36 -7.54 6.46
N THR A 14 -0.32 -7.31 7.79
CA THR A 14 -1.31 -7.89 8.76
C THR A 14 -2.32 -6.90 9.37
N ASN A 15 -2.14 -5.58 9.20
CA ASN A 15 -3.16 -4.59 9.58
C ASN A 15 -3.99 -4.27 8.33
N ASP A 16 -5.07 -5.02 8.17
CA ASP A 16 -6.11 -4.78 7.19
C ASP A 16 -6.89 -3.51 7.54
N HIS A 17 -6.44 -2.38 6.99
CA HIS A 17 -7.16 -1.11 7.05
C HIS A 17 -7.54 -0.68 5.63
N LEU A 18 -8.59 0.13 5.55
CA LEU A 18 -9.11 0.66 4.30
C LEU A 18 -8.20 1.79 3.81
N VAL A 19 -7.42 1.51 2.77
CA VAL A 19 -6.48 2.47 2.16
C VAL A 19 -7.24 3.42 1.24
N CYS A 20 -8.14 2.89 0.40
CA CYS A 20 -8.97 3.69 -0.49
C CYS A 20 -10.45 3.48 -0.19
N VAL A 21 -11.10 4.50 0.37
CA VAL A 21 -12.55 4.47 0.62
C VAL A 21 -13.34 4.47 -0.68
N CYS A 22 -12.87 5.17 -1.72
CA CYS A 22 -13.57 5.28 -2.99
C CYS A 22 -13.71 3.93 -3.70
N MET A 23 -12.61 3.18 -3.73
CA MET A 23 -12.50 1.90 -4.46
C MET A 23 -12.64 0.69 -3.53
N GLY A 24 -12.80 0.90 -2.22
CA GLY A 24 -12.88 -0.20 -1.25
C GLY A 24 -11.57 -0.97 -1.06
N VAL A 25 -10.42 -0.37 -1.38
CA VAL A 25 -9.13 -1.08 -1.42
C VAL A 25 -8.51 -1.15 -0.03
N MET A 26 -8.15 -2.36 0.39
CA MET A 26 -7.53 -2.60 1.69
C MET A 26 -6.00 -2.65 1.59
N ASN A 27 -5.32 -2.51 2.73
CA ASN A 27 -3.86 -2.63 2.79
C ASN A 27 -3.38 -4.03 2.34
N SER A 28 -4.15 -5.08 2.60
CA SER A 28 -3.89 -6.43 2.09
C SER A 28 -3.94 -6.49 0.56
N ASP A 29 -4.94 -5.87 -0.08
CA ASP A 29 -5.03 -5.78 -1.55
C ASP A 29 -3.80 -5.10 -2.14
N VAL A 30 -3.35 -3.99 -1.53
CA VAL A 30 -2.13 -3.29 -1.94
C VAL A 30 -0.91 -4.21 -1.82
N CYS A 31 -0.79 -4.91 -0.69
CA CYS A 31 0.31 -5.84 -0.46
C CYS A 31 0.31 -7.03 -1.43
N GLN A 32 -0.87 -7.61 -1.70
CA GLN A 32 -1.03 -8.65 -2.71
C GLN A 32 -0.69 -8.11 -4.10
N ALA A 33 -1.17 -6.94 -4.47
CA ALA A 33 -0.82 -6.36 -5.77
C ALA A 33 0.69 -6.18 -5.92
N ILE A 34 1.40 -5.72 -4.87
CA ILE A 34 2.87 -5.62 -4.86
C ILE A 34 3.52 -7.01 -5.03
N ASP A 35 3.03 -8.04 -4.33
CA ASP A 35 3.52 -9.43 -4.45
C ASP A 35 3.33 -9.99 -5.87
N HIS A 36 2.20 -9.66 -6.50
CA HIS A 36 1.92 -9.96 -7.90
C HIS A 36 2.76 -9.13 -8.90
N GLY A 37 3.73 -8.34 -8.44
CA GLY A 37 4.65 -7.56 -9.27
C GLY A 37 4.20 -6.13 -9.56
N ALA A 38 3.17 -5.62 -8.86
CA ALA A 38 2.80 -4.21 -8.89
C ALA A 38 3.65 -3.38 -7.92
N ASP A 39 4.97 -3.35 -8.15
CA ASP A 39 5.95 -2.62 -7.34
C ASP A 39 5.97 -1.09 -7.59
N THR A 40 5.06 -0.60 -8.43
CA THR A 40 4.98 0.81 -8.82
C THR A 40 3.57 1.33 -8.62
N PHE A 41 3.47 2.63 -8.31
CA PHE A 41 2.18 3.29 -8.13
C PHE A 41 1.30 3.17 -9.37
N ASP A 42 1.89 3.27 -10.57
CA ASP A 42 1.16 3.10 -11.84
C ASP A 42 0.51 1.72 -11.97
N LYS A 43 1.24 0.64 -11.66
CA LYS A 43 0.69 -0.72 -11.68
C LYS A 43 -0.38 -0.93 -10.62
N LEU A 44 -0.22 -0.35 -9.43
CA LEU A 44 -1.23 -0.40 -8.37
C LEU A 44 -2.50 0.35 -8.78
N GLN A 45 -2.35 1.53 -9.38
CA GLN A 45 -3.46 2.31 -9.91
C GLN A 45 -4.17 1.57 -11.04
N GLN A 46 -3.46 0.91 -11.95
CA GLN A 46 -4.10 0.12 -13.01
C GLN A 46 -4.84 -1.12 -12.48
N LYS A 47 -4.39 -1.69 -11.34
CA LYS A 47 -4.91 -2.95 -10.82
C LYS A 47 -5.99 -2.80 -9.75
N LEU A 48 -5.86 -1.78 -8.90
CA LEU A 48 -6.72 -1.49 -7.76
C LEU A 48 -7.51 -0.18 -7.95
N GLU A 49 -7.26 0.56 -9.05
CA GLU A 49 -7.91 1.84 -9.36
C GLU A 49 -7.72 2.91 -8.27
N VAL A 50 -6.75 2.69 -7.37
CA VAL A 50 -6.42 3.61 -6.28
C VAL A 50 -5.96 4.95 -6.83
N GLY A 51 -6.50 6.03 -6.28
CA GLY A 51 -6.10 7.37 -6.66
C GLY A 51 -6.83 7.98 -7.86
N THR A 52 -7.71 7.24 -8.54
CA THR A 52 -8.50 7.73 -9.69
C THR A 52 -9.68 8.61 -9.30
N GLY A 53 -10.22 8.42 -8.09
CA GLY A 53 -11.31 9.22 -7.52
C GLY A 53 -10.80 10.41 -6.70
N CYS A 54 -10.97 10.35 -5.38
CA CYS A 54 -10.62 11.47 -4.48
C CYS A 54 -9.12 11.68 -4.29
N SER A 55 -8.25 10.79 -4.81
CA SER A 55 -6.79 10.82 -4.67
C SER A 55 -6.19 10.92 -3.25
N SER A 56 -7.02 10.88 -2.20
CA SER A 56 -6.58 10.92 -0.80
C SER A 56 -5.69 9.74 -0.39
N CYS A 57 -5.96 8.55 -0.94
CA CYS A 57 -5.20 7.32 -0.70
C CYS A 57 -3.82 7.29 -1.40
N VAL A 58 -3.53 8.21 -2.32
CA VAL A 58 -2.30 8.17 -3.14
C VAL A 58 -1.04 8.32 -2.29
N SER A 59 -1.08 9.23 -1.31
CA SER A 59 0.06 9.43 -0.40
C SER A 59 0.37 8.15 0.37
N GLU A 60 -0.65 7.54 0.96
CA GLU A 60 -0.52 6.33 1.78
C GLU A 60 0.02 5.15 0.97
N VAL A 61 -0.52 4.91 -0.23
CA VAL A 61 -0.01 3.88 -1.16
C VAL A 61 1.46 4.13 -1.52
N ASN A 62 1.84 5.39 -1.74
CA ASN A 62 3.21 5.77 -2.07
C ASN A 62 4.16 5.52 -0.88
N ASP A 63 3.71 5.80 0.35
CA ASP A 63 4.46 5.52 1.58
C ASP A 63 4.65 4.01 1.79
N ILE A 64 3.61 3.19 1.55
CA ILE A 64 3.70 1.72 1.61
C ILE A 64 4.72 1.20 0.59
N LEU A 65 4.65 1.68 -0.66
CA LEU A 65 5.59 1.34 -1.73
C LEU A 65 7.04 1.71 -1.37
N LYS A 66 7.27 2.93 -0.86
CA LYS A 66 8.59 3.39 -0.42
C LYS A 66 9.13 2.53 0.73
N CYS A 67 8.28 2.17 1.69
CA CYS A 67 8.66 1.28 2.78
C CYS A 67 9.09 -0.10 2.28
N LYS A 68 8.39 -0.67 1.29
CA LYS A 68 8.78 -1.96 0.66
C LYS A 68 10.07 -1.84 -0.19
N LYS A 69 10.28 -0.73 -0.90
CA LYS A 69 11.48 -0.50 -1.73
C LYS A 69 12.76 -0.19 -0.96
N ASN A 70 12.67 0.42 0.23
CA ASN A 70 13.83 0.77 1.06
C ASN A 70 14.40 -0.40 1.89
N LYS A 71 14.09 -1.66 1.56
CA LYS A 71 14.73 -2.86 2.12
C LYS A 71 16.14 -3.12 1.51
N SER A 72 16.91 -2.07 1.24
CA SER A 72 18.30 -2.20 0.75
C SER A 72 19.30 -2.30 1.89
#